data_AF-A0A380DVM3-F1
#
_entry.id   AF-A0A380DVM3-F1
#
_cell.length_a   1.000
_cell.length_b   1.000
_cell.length_c   1.000
_cell.angle_alpha   90.00
_cell.angle_beta   90.00
_cell.angle_gamma   90.00
#
_symmetry.space_group_name_H-M   'P 1'
#
loop_
_entity.id
_entity.type
_entity.pdbx_description
1 polymer ?
#
loop_
_entity_poly.entity_id
_entity_poly.type
_entity_poly.pdbx_seq_one_letter_code
_entity_poly.pdbx_strand_id
1 'polypeptide(L)'
;MISSAKKSIYIQSPYFIPDQAFLDSIKIAALGGVDVNIMIPNKPDHPFVFWATLKNAASLLDAGVKVFHYDNGFLHSKTLVIDDEIASVGTANMDHRSFTLNFEVNAFIYDQQIAKN
;
A
#
# COMPACT_ATOMS: atom_id res chain seq x y z
N MET A 1 10.50 -1.69 7.79
CA MET A 1 10.60 -1.36 6.35
C MET A 1 9.98 0.01 6.09
N ILE A 2 8.66 0.17 6.22
CA ILE A 2 7.97 1.48 6.01
C ILE A 2 8.57 2.59 6.89
N SER A 3 8.72 2.35 8.18
CA SER A 3 9.31 3.31 9.13
C SER A 3 10.78 3.66 8.87
N SER A 4 11.45 2.89 8.01
CA SER A 4 12.86 3.08 7.66
C SER A 4 13.03 3.79 6.32
N ALA A 5 11.95 3.99 5.55
CA ALA A 5 11.98 4.62 4.24
C ALA A 5 12.52 6.05 4.30
N LYS A 6 13.21 6.47 3.25
CA LYS A 6 13.94 7.75 3.18
C LYS A 6 13.53 8.64 2.00
N LYS A 7 13.04 8.06 0.91
CA LYS A 7 12.77 8.75 -0.35
C LYS A 7 11.34 8.53 -0.81
N SER A 8 10.92 7.27 -0.96
CA SER A 8 9.64 6.94 -1.58
C SER A 8 9.07 5.61 -1.09
N ILE A 9 7.73 5.54 -1.07
CA ILE A 9 6.98 4.31 -0.85
C ILE A 9 5.89 4.22 -1.92
N TYR A 10 5.82 3.10 -2.63
CA TYR A 10 4.73 2.77 -3.56
C TYR A 10 3.99 1.54 -3.05
N ILE A 11 2.67 1.63 -2.96
CA ILE A 11 1.82 0.52 -2.51
C ILE A 11 0.72 0.29 -3.53
N GLN A 12 0.47 -0.99 -3.87
CA GLN A 12 -0.73 -1.41 -4.58
C GLN A 12 -1.44 -2.49 -3.76
N SER A 13 -2.74 -2.34 -3.58
CA SER A 13 -3.58 -3.36 -2.94
C SER A 13 -5.02 -3.26 -3.43
N PRO A 14 -5.71 -4.38 -3.74
CA PRO A 14 -7.15 -4.33 -4.05
C PRO A 14 -7.99 -3.90 -2.84
N TYR A 15 -7.55 -4.28 -1.64
CA TYR A 15 -8.23 -3.99 -0.39
C TYR A 15 -7.26 -3.24 0.53
N PHE A 16 -7.62 -2.02 0.88
CA PHE A 16 -6.80 -1.17 1.74
C PHE A 16 -7.53 -0.93 3.06
N ILE A 17 -7.52 -1.96 3.91
CA ILE A 17 -8.15 -1.93 5.24
C ILE A 17 -7.14 -2.34 6.30
N PRO A 18 -6.00 -1.63 6.37
CA PRO A 18 -4.93 -1.99 7.29
C PRO A 18 -5.31 -1.65 8.73
N ASP A 19 -4.49 -2.11 9.68
CA ASP A 19 -4.61 -1.72 11.08
C ASP A 19 -4.11 -0.29 11.34
N GLN A 20 -4.36 0.21 12.55
CA GLN A 20 -3.97 1.57 12.92
C GLN A 20 -2.45 1.76 12.90
N ALA A 21 -1.69 0.74 13.30
CA ALA A 21 -0.24 0.78 13.34
C ALA A 21 0.36 1.02 11.95
N PHE A 22 -0.17 0.33 10.93
CA PHE A 22 0.25 0.54 9.54
C PHE A 22 -0.11 1.95 9.06
N LEU A 23 -1.34 2.42 9.30
CA LEU A 23 -1.76 3.78 8.91
C LEU A 23 -0.86 4.85 9.55
N ASP A 24 -0.56 4.71 10.83
CA ASP A 24 0.30 5.66 11.55
C ASP A 24 1.73 5.61 11.00
N SER A 25 2.25 4.43 10.66
CA SER A 25 3.58 4.31 10.04
C SER A 25 3.67 5.03 8.69
N ILE A 26 2.61 4.94 7.88
CA ILE A 26 2.52 5.64 6.59
C ILE A 26 2.43 7.15 6.80
N LYS A 27 1.60 7.61 7.74
CA LYS A 27 1.48 9.04 8.07
C LYS A 27 2.81 9.61 8.55
N ILE A 28 3.51 8.91 9.45
CA ILE A 28 4.81 9.34 9.96
C ILE A 28 5.84 9.44 8.83
N ALA A 29 5.87 8.46 7.91
CA ALA A 29 6.78 8.51 6.76
C ALA A 29 6.47 9.72 5.85
N ALA A 30 5.20 9.93 5.50
CA ALA A 30 4.78 11.03 4.64
C ALA A 30 5.06 12.41 5.28
N LEU A 31 4.72 12.58 6.56
CA LEU A 31 5.04 13.80 7.32
C LEU A 31 6.56 14.01 7.50
N GLY A 32 7.34 12.93 7.46
CA GLY A 32 8.80 12.96 7.45
C GLY A 32 9.41 13.33 6.09
N GLY A 33 8.60 13.61 5.07
CA GLY A 33 9.04 14.01 3.73
C GLY A 33 9.27 12.87 2.75
N VAL A 34 8.90 11.62 3.11
CA VAL A 34 8.93 10.48 2.18
C VAL A 34 7.77 10.62 1.18
N ASP A 35 8.02 10.43 -0.11
CA ASP A 35 6.98 10.45 -1.13
C ASP A 35 6.17 9.15 -1.11
N VAL A 36 4.98 9.18 -0.49
CA VAL A 36 4.12 8.00 -0.37
C VAL A 36 3.00 8.02 -1.41
N ASN A 37 2.94 6.95 -2.20
CA ASN A 37 2.01 6.75 -3.28
C ASN A 37 1.23 5.44 -3.07
N ILE A 38 -0.09 5.51 -3.02
CA ILE A 38 -0.97 4.35 -2.83
C ILE A 38 -1.92 4.25 -4.02
N MET A 39 -1.94 3.10 -4.69
CA MET A 39 -2.86 2.82 -5.78
C MET A 39 -3.89 1.79 -5.35
N ILE A 40 -5.17 2.13 -5.54
CA ILE A 40 -6.34 1.31 -5.21
C ILE A 40 -7.22 1.12 -6.46
N PRO A 41 -8.01 0.04 -6.55
CA PRO A 41 -8.91 -0.17 -7.68
C PRO A 41 -9.99 0.92 -7.74
N ASN A 42 -10.36 1.39 -8.94
CA ASN A 42 -11.53 2.25 -9.11
C ASN A 42 -12.84 1.46 -9.24
N LYS A 43 -12.75 0.22 -9.75
CA LYS A 43 -13.90 -0.67 -9.96
C LYS A 43 -14.02 -1.65 -8.78
N PRO A 44 -15.09 -1.60 -7.97
CA PRO A 44 -15.28 -2.51 -6.86
C PRO A 44 -15.77 -3.87 -7.33
N ASP A 45 -15.27 -4.94 -6.70
CA ASP A 45 -15.87 -6.28 -6.70
C ASP A 45 -16.82 -6.47 -5.49
N HIS A 46 -16.50 -5.81 -4.38
CA HIS A 46 -17.28 -5.79 -3.15
C HIS A 46 -17.54 -4.35 -2.65
N PRO A 47 -18.79 -3.83 -2.75
CA PRO A 47 -19.08 -2.41 -2.48
C PRO A 47 -18.68 -1.91 -1.08
N PHE A 48 -18.93 -2.70 -0.02
CA PHE A 48 -18.58 -2.30 1.35
C PHE A 48 -17.07 -2.25 1.59
N VAL A 49 -16.33 -3.19 1.00
CA VAL A 49 -14.87 -3.26 1.09
C VAL A 49 -14.25 -2.08 0.37
N PHE A 50 -14.83 -1.68 -0.76
CA PHE A 50 -14.43 -0.50 -1.50
C PHE A 50 -14.63 0.79 -0.70
N TRP A 51 -15.78 0.97 -0.05
CA TRP A 51 -15.99 2.14 0.81
C TRP A 51 -15.03 2.19 2.00
N ALA A 52 -14.72 1.06 2.61
CA ALA A 52 -13.72 0.97 3.67
C ALA A 52 -12.32 1.35 3.14
N THR A 53 -11.96 0.86 1.96
CA THR A 53 -10.72 1.21 1.24
C THR A 53 -10.63 2.72 1.00
N LEU A 54 -11.69 3.33 0.46
CA LEU A 54 -11.75 4.78 0.25
C LEU A 54 -11.62 5.56 1.55
N LYS A 55 -12.32 5.15 2.62
CA LYS A 55 -12.26 5.82 3.93
C LYS A 55 -10.85 5.79 4.52
N ASN A 56 -10.16 4.66 4.45
CA ASN A 56 -8.80 4.54 4.96
C ASN A 56 -7.79 5.31 4.09
N ALA A 57 -7.89 5.21 2.76
CA ALA A 57 -7.02 5.97 1.86
C ALA A 57 -7.23 7.49 2.01
N ALA A 58 -8.48 7.95 2.12
CA ALA A 58 -8.80 9.35 2.37
C ALA A 58 -8.19 9.88 3.67
N SER A 59 -8.12 9.04 4.72
CA SER A 59 -7.53 9.43 6.01
C SER A 59 -6.02 9.70 5.97
N LEU A 60 -5.35 9.40 4.85
CA LEU A 60 -3.93 9.61 4.62
C LEU A 60 -3.65 10.88 3.79
N LEU A 61 -4.65 11.45 3.14
CA LEU A 61 -4.49 12.62 2.27
C LEU A 61 -3.96 13.84 3.02
N ASP A 62 -4.46 14.08 4.24
CA ASP A 62 -4.01 15.20 5.09
C ASP A 62 -2.54 15.07 5.51
N ALA A 63 -1.98 13.86 5.47
CA ALA A 63 -0.56 13.61 5.74
C ALA A 63 0.33 13.78 4.50
N GLY A 64 -0.23 14.18 3.36
CA GLY A 64 0.50 14.36 2.10
C GLY A 64 0.65 13.09 1.26
N VAL A 65 -0.03 12.00 1.62
CA VAL A 65 -0.02 10.75 0.85
C VAL A 65 -0.81 10.94 -0.46
N LYS A 66 -0.22 10.52 -1.57
CA LYS A 66 -0.86 10.56 -2.89
C LYS A 66 -1.64 9.26 -3.09
N VAL A 67 -2.95 9.37 -3.30
CA VAL A 67 -3.82 8.23 -3.57
C VAL A 67 -4.26 8.26 -5.03
N PHE A 68 -4.08 7.13 -5.72
CA PHE A 68 -4.39 6.96 -7.12
C PHE A 68 -5.45 5.87 -7.30
N HIS A 69 -6.32 6.09 -8.27
CA HIS A 69 -7.28 5.08 -8.74
C HIS A 69 -6.74 4.41 -10.00
N TYR A 70 -6.88 3.09 -10.06
CA TYR A 70 -6.62 2.33 -11.28
C TYR A 70 -7.89 2.17 -12.10
N ASP A 71 -7.91 2.75 -13.30
CA ASP A 71 -9.10 2.81 -14.17
C ASP A 71 -9.23 1.64 -15.16
N ASN A 72 -8.12 0.95 -15.44
CA ASN A 72 -8.03 -0.07 -16.49
C ASN A 72 -8.56 -1.45 -16.07
N GLY A 73 -9.38 -1.53 -15.02
CA GLY A 73 -9.96 -2.78 -14.52
C GLY A 73 -9.90 -2.89 -13.01
N PHE A 74 -9.89 -4.13 -12.52
CA PHE A 74 -9.71 -4.42 -11.10
C PHE A 74 -8.22 -4.62 -10.82
N LEU A 75 -7.62 -3.68 -10.08
CA LEU A 75 -6.25 -3.80 -9.61
C LEU A 75 -6.18 -4.84 -8.51
N HIS A 76 -5.64 -6.02 -8.82
CA HIS A 76 -5.47 -7.11 -7.86
C HIS A 76 -4.01 -7.35 -7.43
N SER A 77 -3.10 -6.46 -7.85
CA SER A 77 -1.70 -6.48 -7.40
C SER A 77 -1.62 -6.26 -5.89
N LYS A 78 -0.72 -7.00 -5.23
CA LYS A 78 -0.30 -6.73 -3.85
C LYS A 78 1.19 -6.50 -3.83
N THR A 79 1.58 -5.25 -3.96
CA THR A 79 2.97 -4.86 -4.12
C THR A 79 3.34 -3.70 -3.21
N LEU A 80 4.61 -3.67 -2.83
CA LEU A 80 5.22 -2.61 -2.04
C LEU A 80 6.62 -2.36 -2.61
N VAL A 81 6.95 -1.12 -2.91
CA VAL A 81 8.30 -0.71 -3.29
C VAL A 81 8.75 0.41 -2.36
N ILE A 82 9.98 0.33 -1.84
CA ILE A 82 10.56 1.31 -0.92
C ILE A 82 11.91 1.75 -1.45
N ASP A 83 12.09 3.07 -1.59
CA ASP A 83 13.34 3.76 -1.91
C ASP A 83 14.10 3.26 -3.15
N ASP A 84 13.39 2.62 -4.09
CA ASP A 84 13.97 1.90 -5.24
C ASP A 84 15.00 0.83 -4.85
N GLU A 85 14.91 0.29 -3.63
CA GLU A 85 15.87 -0.66 -3.06
C GLU A 85 15.22 -1.98 -2.62
N ILE A 86 13.97 -1.90 -2.18
CA ILE A 86 13.22 -3.05 -1.67
C ILE A 86 11.90 -3.16 -2.43
N ALA A 87 11.65 -4.33 -3.00
CA ALA A 87 10.35 -4.68 -3.57
C ALA A 87 9.74 -5.86 -2.82
N SER A 88 8.43 -5.83 -2.67
CA SER A 88 7.64 -6.97 -2.22
C SER A 88 6.48 -7.22 -3.17
N VAL A 89 6.26 -8.49 -3.47
CA VAL A 89 5.14 -8.98 -4.26
C VAL A 89 4.65 -10.28 -3.63
N GLY A 90 3.34 -10.46 -3.55
CA GLY A 90 2.79 -11.65 -2.94
C GLY A 90 1.28 -11.70 -2.93
N THR A 91 0.75 -12.48 -2.00
CA THR A 91 -0.69 -12.71 -1.86
C THR A 91 -1.33 -11.79 -0.82
N ALA A 92 -0.55 -11.26 0.14
CA ALA A 92 -1.07 -10.46 1.24
C ALA A 92 -1.63 -9.11 0.78
N ASN A 93 -2.92 -8.86 0.99
CA ASN A 93 -3.48 -7.52 0.85
C ASN A 93 -3.01 -6.63 2.00
N MET A 94 -3.16 -5.32 1.82
CA MET A 94 -2.98 -4.34 2.89
C MET A 94 -4.24 -4.27 3.76
N ASP A 95 -4.60 -5.39 4.38
CA ASP A 95 -5.73 -5.51 5.29
C ASP A 95 -5.45 -6.38 6.53
N HIS A 96 -6.22 -6.17 7.58
CA HIS A 96 -6.07 -6.91 8.84
C HIS A 96 -6.23 -8.43 8.68
N ARG A 97 -7.01 -8.92 7.70
CA ARG A 97 -7.20 -10.37 7.51
C ARG A 97 -5.94 -11.00 6.96
N SER A 98 -5.33 -10.39 5.95
CA SER A 98 -4.03 -10.82 5.41
C SER A 98 -2.91 -10.73 6.45
N PHE A 99 -2.99 -9.80 7.40
CA PHE A 99 -1.97 -9.68 8.46
C PHE A 99 -2.12 -10.70 9.59
N THR A 100 -3.33 -11.14 9.91
CA THR A 100 -3.59 -11.85 11.18
C THR A 100 -4.24 -13.22 11.01
N LEU A 101 -5.00 -13.44 9.93
CA LEU A 101 -5.88 -14.61 9.79
C LEU A 101 -5.54 -15.50 8.59
N ASN A 102 -5.18 -14.90 7.47
CA ASN A 102 -4.90 -15.65 6.25
C ASN A 102 -3.48 -16.21 6.26
N PHE A 103 -3.29 -17.34 5.58
CA PHE A 103 -1.97 -17.82 5.22
C PHE A 103 -1.54 -17.11 3.94
N GLU A 104 -0.58 -16.20 4.07
CA GLU A 104 -0.08 -15.40 2.97
C GLU A 104 1.39 -15.73 2.68
N VAL A 105 1.81 -15.54 1.43
CA VAL A 105 3.20 -15.66 1.00
C VAL A 105 3.59 -14.40 0.24
N ASN A 106 4.64 -13.74 0.71
CA ASN A 106 5.24 -12.60 0.05
C ASN A 106 6.72 -12.86 -0.22
N ALA A 107 7.17 -12.57 -1.44
CA ALA A 107 8.58 -12.45 -1.75
C ALA A 107 9.05 -11.04 -1.35
N PHE A 108 10.23 -10.97 -0.74
CA PHE A 108 10.95 -9.72 -0.47
C PHE A 108 12.24 -9.75 -1.26
N ILE A 109 12.41 -8.77 -2.12
CA ILE A 109 13.50 -8.68 -3.08
C ILE A 109 14.29 -7.42 -2.75
N TYR A 110 15.56 -7.62 -2.41
CA TYR A 110 16.51 -6.55 -2.10
C TYR A 110 17.43 -6.37 -3.30
N ASP A 111 16.92 -5.69 -4.32
CA ASP A 111 17.62 -5.48 -5.59
C ASP A 111 17.16 -4.17 -6.23
N GLN A 112 18.10 -3.27 -6.49
CA GLN A 112 17.80 -1.94 -7.04
C GLN A 112 17.29 -1.99 -8.48
N GLN A 113 17.69 -2.98 -9.29
CA GLN A 113 17.21 -3.06 -10.67
C GLN A 113 15.74 -3.48 -10.71
N ILE A 114 15.35 -4.42 -9.83
CA ILE A 114 13.97 -4.88 -9.71
C ILE A 114 13.09 -3.83 -9.02
N ALA A 115 13.61 -3.15 -8.01
CA ALA A 115 12.85 -2.19 -7.20
C ALA A 115 12.73 -0.79 -7.86
N LYS A 116 13.45 -0.52 -8.95
CA LYS A 116 13.41 0.79 -9.62
C LYS A 116 12.05 1.06 -10.26
N ASN A 117 11.39 2.13 -9.81
CA ASN A 117 10.07 2.58 -10.30
C ASN A 117 10.14 3.91 -11.05
#